data_AF-A0A7R9XUV6-F1
#
_entry.id   AF-A0A7R9XUV6-F1
#
_cell.length_a   1.000
_cell.length_b   1.000
_cell.length_c   1.000
_cell.angle_alpha   90.00
_cell.angle_beta   90.00
_cell.angle_gamma   90.00
#
_symmetry.space_group_name_H-M   'P 1'
#
loop_
_entity.id
_entity.type
_entity.pdbx_description
1 polymer ?
#
loop_
_entity_poly.entity_id
_entity_poly.type
_entity_poly.pdbx_seq_one_letter_code
_entity_poly.pdbx_strand_id
1 'polypeptide(L)'
;DAAPGETPEAAAGDERDDVPLMARASSSSGNGIGTGTGVGGGMVALELSSHGDGALGDAVLDDSQWRWRHTVSYWVCVCFILGSLLFVSGCAFWYKKYEYEARERALVTYPFLAGACCFTCGSYLGVFTAVNLGRNGKSVMWEWAPHKDGFLGYLCYLIGALVFNISCIEPLDAFSDLPSWMKREMAWGAAEVGSFFFILGAAVEVKRNGVSDVRAAIEDGTWMTLPFWVSWNNLFGGCFFFIAAVAGRFDPTSPGWVYTTYLIGSMNFFVASSLMMYMWKGEQYGLGFIPSINRVLPIRGYVREGDDGDGKEYRKVSVVQYCFLQAYIALTAASFVDF
;
A
#
# COMPACT_ATOMS: atom_id res chain seq x y z
N ASP A 1 30.39 -40.84 48.92
CA ASP A 1 31.03 -39.52 49.04
C ASP A 1 30.82 -38.70 47.79
N ALA A 2 30.13 -37.56 47.99
CA ALA A 2 30.08 -36.27 47.26
C ALA A 2 30.27 -36.24 45.73
N ALA A 3 29.60 -35.41 44.92
CA ALA A 3 28.45 -34.49 44.94
C ALA A 3 28.35 -33.97 43.47
N PRO A 4 27.17 -33.56 42.94
CA PRO A 4 27.07 -32.99 41.60
C PRO A 4 27.36 -31.48 41.59
N GLY A 5 28.11 -31.02 40.58
CA GLY A 5 28.51 -29.62 40.39
C GLY A 5 27.44 -28.76 39.71
N GLU A 6 27.40 -27.49 40.14
CA GLU A 6 26.41 -26.46 39.87
C GLU A 6 26.45 -25.85 38.45
N THR A 7 25.32 -25.22 38.13
CA THR A 7 24.86 -24.43 36.98
C THR A 7 25.73 -23.26 36.51
N PRO A 8 25.48 -22.76 35.28
CA PRO A 8 25.46 -21.31 35.04
C PRO A 8 24.06 -20.76 34.70
N GLU A 9 23.95 -19.47 34.98
CA GLU A 9 22.77 -18.60 35.10
C GLU A 9 21.84 -18.45 33.89
N ALA A 10 20.61 -18.11 34.25
CA ALA A 10 19.47 -17.79 33.42
C ALA A 10 19.70 -16.54 32.54
N ALA A 11 19.38 -16.68 31.24
CA ALA A 11 19.00 -15.55 30.42
C ALA A 11 17.51 -15.25 30.66
N ALA A 12 17.24 -14.12 31.31
CA ALA A 12 15.89 -13.57 31.42
C ALA A 12 15.37 -13.21 30.02
N GLY A 13 14.43 -14.00 29.52
CA GLY A 13 13.66 -13.68 28.34
C GLY A 13 12.67 -12.57 28.66
N ASP A 14 12.72 -11.53 27.85
CA ASP A 14 11.86 -10.34 27.86
C ASP A 14 10.42 -10.73 27.46
N GLU A 15 9.64 -11.22 28.41
CA GLU A 15 8.19 -11.34 28.31
C GLU A 15 7.56 -10.00 28.65
N ARG A 16 7.15 -9.24 27.62
CA ARG A 16 5.98 -8.33 27.61
C ARG A 16 5.92 -7.51 26.31
N ASP A 17 5.04 -7.90 25.39
CA ASP A 17 4.25 -6.97 24.55
C ASP A 17 3.16 -7.71 23.75
N ASP A 18 2.57 -8.76 24.34
CA ASP A 18 1.38 -9.39 23.77
C ASP A 18 0.14 -8.64 24.27
N VAL A 19 -0.56 -8.00 23.33
CA VAL A 19 -1.84 -7.33 23.55
C VAL A 19 -2.88 -8.36 24.01
N PRO A 20 -3.62 -8.14 25.11
CA PRO A 20 -4.67 -9.06 25.54
C PRO A 20 -5.77 -9.18 24.48
N LEU A 21 -6.04 -10.40 24.02
CA LEU A 21 -7.25 -10.74 23.28
C LEU A 21 -8.45 -10.67 24.23
N MET A 22 -9.11 -9.51 24.28
CA MET A 22 -10.35 -9.34 25.06
C MET A 22 -11.50 -10.13 24.41
N ALA A 23 -12.13 -10.97 25.23
CA ALA A 23 -13.29 -11.79 24.91
C ALA A 23 -14.54 -10.94 24.68
N ARG A 24 -15.36 -11.39 23.71
CA ARG A 24 -16.58 -10.75 23.22
C ARG A 24 -17.72 -10.95 24.23
N ALA A 25 -18.23 -9.88 24.84
CA ALA A 25 -19.46 -9.90 25.65
C ALA A 25 -20.67 -9.44 24.82
N SER A 26 -21.82 -10.05 25.08
CA SER A 26 -23.10 -9.86 24.38
C SER A 26 -24.07 -8.94 25.14
N SER A 27 -25.14 -8.51 24.45
CA SER A 27 -26.31 -7.70 24.88
C SER A 27 -26.18 -6.18 24.64
N SER A 28 -27.22 -5.36 24.41
CA SER A 28 -28.63 -5.50 23.99
C SER A 28 -29.13 -4.10 23.55
N SER A 29 -30.25 -4.06 22.85
CA SER A 29 -30.89 -2.95 22.10
C SER A 29 -31.29 -1.66 22.85
N GLY A 30 -31.27 -0.51 22.14
CA GLY A 30 -32.03 0.71 22.49
C GLY A 30 -32.01 1.77 21.37
N ASN A 31 -33.19 2.23 20.92
CA ASN A 31 -33.43 3.18 19.82
C ASN A 31 -33.29 4.66 20.24
N GLY A 32 -32.78 5.53 19.34
CA GLY A 32 -32.90 7.00 19.49
C GLY A 32 -32.44 7.77 18.24
N ILE A 33 -33.34 8.57 17.66
CA ILE A 33 -33.18 9.39 16.44
C ILE A 33 -32.66 10.78 16.80
N GLY A 34 -31.71 11.33 16.02
CA GLY A 34 -31.32 12.75 16.12
C GLY A 34 -30.40 13.25 15.00
N THR A 35 -30.93 14.12 14.16
CA THR A 35 -30.28 14.81 13.02
C THR A 35 -29.40 16.00 13.46
N GLY A 36 -28.23 16.22 12.82
CA GLY A 36 -27.45 17.44 13.01
C GLY A 36 -26.26 17.58 12.05
N THR A 37 -26.30 18.61 11.20
CA THR A 37 -25.35 19.02 10.16
C THR A 37 -24.37 20.12 10.63
N GLY A 38 -23.13 20.16 10.12
CA GLY A 38 -22.19 21.30 10.20
C GLY A 38 -20.74 20.86 9.97
N VAL A 39 -20.08 21.06 8.82
CA VAL A 39 -19.48 22.28 8.22
C VAL A 39 -18.17 22.75 8.91
N GLY A 40 -17.03 22.49 8.24
CA GLY A 40 -15.98 23.50 7.93
C GLY A 40 -14.83 23.78 8.93
N GLY A 41 -13.59 23.72 8.42
CA GLY A 41 -12.38 24.36 9.00
C GLY A 41 -11.24 23.37 9.29
N GLY A 42 -9.96 23.54 8.94
CA GLY A 42 -9.25 24.73 8.47
C GLY A 42 -8.08 25.10 9.40
N MET A 43 -7.01 24.29 9.41
CA MET A 43 -5.62 24.59 9.84
C MET A 43 -5.30 25.08 11.28
N VAL A 44 -4.00 24.92 11.60
CA VAL A 44 -3.17 25.54 12.65
C VAL A 44 -2.90 24.69 13.90
N ALA A 45 -1.61 24.36 14.04
CA ALA A 45 -0.97 23.74 15.19
C ALA A 45 -0.92 24.70 16.38
N LEU A 46 -1.18 24.18 17.58
CA LEU A 46 -0.88 24.87 18.83
C LEU A 46 -0.36 23.85 19.84
N GLU A 47 0.92 23.95 20.14
CA GLU A 47 1.57 23.27 21.25
C GLU A 47 0.99 23.80 22.56
N LEU A 48 0.61 22.89 23.46
CA LEU A 48 0.52 23.17 24.89
C LEU A 48 1.08 21.96 25.62
N SER A 49 2.33 22.12 26.08
CA SER A 49 2.91 21.28 27.10
C SER A 49 2.25 21.63 28.44
N SER A 50 1.72 20.63 29.13
CA SER A 50 1.51 20.73 30.57
C SER A 50 1.86 19.40 31.22
N HIS A 51 3.00 19.39 31.93
CA HIS A 51 3.26 18.43 32.99
C HIS A 51 2.19 18.54 34.07
N GLY A 52 1.54 17.43 34.41
CA GLY A 52 0.58 17.36 35.50
C GLY A 52 0.00 15.95 35.69
N ASP A 53 0.63 15.19 36.59
CA ASP A 53 0.17 14.02 37.36
C ASP A 53 -1.07 13.22 36.89
N GLY A 54 -0.79 12.05 36.33
CA GLY A 54 -1.22 10.75 36.88
C GLY A 54 -2.69 10.55 37.26
N ALA A 55 -3.52 10.15 36.29
CA ALA A 55 -4.43 8.99 36.37
C ALA A 55 -5.31 8.91 35.11
N LEU A 56 -5.29 7.77 34.42
CA LEU A 56 -6.31 7.31 33.46
C LEU A 56 -6.59 8.13 32.17
N GLY A 57 -5.70 9.03 31.74
CA GLY A 57 -5.95 9.92 30.58
C GLY A 57 -5.00 9.85 29.37
N ASP A 58 -3.87 9.14 29.44
CA ASP A 58 -2.73 9.39 28.53
C ASP A 58 -2.52 8.35 27.41
N ALA A 59 -3.59 7.80 26.85
CA ALA A 59 -3.53 7.12 25.54
C ALA A 59 -3.81 8.08 24.38
N VAL A 60 -3.66 9.39 24.60
CA VAL A 60 -3.53 10.36 23.51
C VAL A 60 -2.20 10.03 22.84
N LEU A 61 -2.25 9.48 21.62
CA LEU A 61 -1.03 9.30 20.83
C LEU A 61 -0.19 10.57 20.89
N ASP A 62 1.12 10.38 21.09
CA ASP A 62 2.10 11.40 20.79
C ASP A 62 1.79 11.94 19.37
N ASP A 63 1.42 13.22 19.30
CA ASP A 63 1.01 13.91 18.08
C ASP A 63 2.07 13.73 16.97
N SER A 64 3.33 13.53 17.36
CA SER A 64 4.45 13.23 16.47
C SER A 64 4.30 11.89 15.75
N GLN A 65 3.90 10.82 16.45
CA GLN A 65 3.74 9.48 15.89
C GLN A 65 2.58 9.42 14.91
N TRP A 66 1.46 10.07 15.26
CA TRP A 66 0.31 10.18 14.37
C TRP A 66 0.68 10.91 13.07
N ARG A 67 1.32 12.09 13.19
CA ARG A 67 1.76 12.89 12.03
C ARG A 67 2.71 12.10 11.14
N TRP A 68 3.65 11.36 11.73
CA TRP A 68 4.56 10.52 11.00
C TRP A 68 3.83 9.42 10.22
N ARG A 69 2.95 8.63 10.85
CA ARG A 69 2.16 7.57 10.18
C ARG A 69 1.31 8.14 9.06
N HIS A 70 0.57 9.21 9.35
CA HIS A 70 -0.27 9.89 8.38
C HIS A 70 0.55 10.37 7.17
N THR A 71 1.74 10.94 7.39
CA THR A 71 2.61 11.43 6.32
C THR A 71 3.20 10.31 5.49
N VAL A 72 3.70 9.23 6.12
CA VAL A 72 4.28 8.10 5.37
C VAL A 72 3.20 7.38 4.56
N SER A 73 2.03 7.12 5.15
CA SER A 73 0.90 6.51 4.44
C SER A 73 0.45 7.34 3.24
N TYR A 74 0.45 8.68 3.36
CA TYR A 74 0.18 9.58 2.24
C TYR A 74 1.16 9.35 1.08
N TRP A 75 2.46 9.37 1.38
CA TRP A 75 3.50 9.21 0.36
C TRP A 75 3.49 7.82 -0.28
N VAL A 76 3.16 6.77 0.47
CA VAL A 76 2.92 5.43 -0.10
C VAL A 76 1.81 5.50 -1.16
N CYS A 77 0.67 6.12 -0.84
CA CYS A 77 -0.44 6.25 -1.78
C CYS A 77 -0.06 7.08 -3.02
N VAL A 78 0.60 8.23 -2.81
CA VAL A 78 1.05 9.11 -3.90
C VAL A 78 2.01 8.36 -4.84
N CYS A 79 2.99 7.65 -4.29
CA CYS A 79 3.93 6.85 -5.07
C CYS A 79 3.22 5.80 -5.94
N PHE A 80 2.27 5.04 -5.39
CA PHE A 80 1.55 4.04 -6.19
C PHE A 80 0.58 4.64 -7.21
N ILE A 81 -0.09 5.77 -6.89
CA ILE A 81 -0.95 6.47 -7.84
C ILE A 81 -0.12 7.01 -9.01
N LEU A 82 0.97 7.73 -8.73
CA LEU A 82 1.84 8.27 -9.78
C LEU A 82 2.47 7.15 -10.60
N GLY A 83 2.94 6.08 -9.93
CA GLY A 83 3.53 4.94 -10.61
C GLY A 83 2.56 4.26 -11.57
N SER A 84 1.33 4.02 -11.13
CA SER A 84 0.32 3.33 -11.94
C SER A 84 -0.18 4.20 -13.10
N LEU A 85 -0.31 5.52 -12.92
CA LEU A 85 -0.63 6.45 -14.01
C LEU A 85 0.48 6.49 -15.08
N LEU A 86 1.74 6.47 -14.66
CA LEU A 86 2.87 6.44 -15.58
C LEU A 86 2.90 5.12 -16.38
N PHE A 87 2.53 3.99 -15.76
CA PHE A 87 2.36 2.74 -16.49
C PHE A 87 1.14 2.76 -17.43
N VAL A 88 -0.01 3.29 -17.00
CA VAL A 88 -1.20 3.44 -17.86
C VAL A 88 -0.88 4.31 -19.08
N SER A 89 -0.25 5.47 -18.88
CA SER A 89 0.15 6.36 -19.97
C SER A 89 1.18 5.71 -20.89
N GLY A 90 2.23 5.09 -20.34
CA GLY A 90 3.23 4.34 -21.12
C GLY A 90 2.59 3.26 -21.99
N CYS A 91 1.66 2.47 -21.43
CA CYS A 91 0.90 1.46 -22.19
C CYS A 91 0.02 2.08 -23.29
N ALA A 92 -0.69 3.18 -22.99
CA ALA A 92 -1.55 3.85 -23.96
C ALA A 92 -0.75 4.38 -25.16
N PHE A 93 0.44 4.94 -24.88
CA PHE A 93 1.35 5.43 -25.89
C PHE A 93 2.05 4.33 -26.68
N TRP A 94 2.20 3.14 -26.10
CA TRP A 94 2.84 1.99 -26.76
C TRP A 94 2.06 1.49 -27.99
N TYR A 95 0.76 1.79 -28.11
CA TYR A 95 -0.04 1.48 -29.30
C TYR A 95 0.28 2.36 -30.51
N LYS A 96 0.89 3.53 -30.30
CA LYS A 96 1.24 4.44 -31.38
C LYS A 96 2.58 4.02 -31.98
N LYS A 97 2.68 4.10 -33.31
CA LYS A 97 3.97 3.99 -34.01
C LYS A 97 4.63 5.35 -34.05
N TYR A 98 5.86 5.44 -33.56
CA TYR A 98 6.64 6.67 -33.58
C TYR A 98 7.65 6.64 -34.73
N GLU A 99 7.78 7.77 -35.43
CA GLU A 99 8.81 7.95 -36.47
C GLU A 99 10.20 8.15 -35.85
N TYR A 100 10.27 8.76 -34.66
CA TYR A 100 11.50 9.08 -33.97
C TYR A 100 11.62 8.27 -32.67
N GLU A 101 12.72 7.52 -32.50
CA GLU A 101 13.00 6.75 -31.27
C GLU A 101 12.97 7.64 -30.02
N ALA A 102 13.41 8.89 -30.12
CA ALA A 102 13.39 9.83 -29.00
C ALA A 102 11.96 10.06 -28.46
N ARG A 103 10.93 10.04 -29.32
CA ARG A 103 9.53 10.17 -28.89
C ARG A 103 9.03 8.91 -28.20
N GLU A 104 9.37 7.74 -28.74
CA GLU A 104 9.04 6.46 -28.10
C GLU A 104 9.65 6.38 -26.71
N ARG A 105 10.92 6.75 -26.56
CA ARG A 105 11.58 6.78 -25.24
C ARG A 105 10.91 7.76 -24.28
N ALA A 106 10.56 8.95 -24.76
CA ALA A 106 9.94 9.98 -23.94
C ALA A 106 8.53 9.61 -23.46
N LEU A 107 7.74 8.93 -24.30
CA LEU A 107 6.32 8.65 -24.05
C LEU A 107 6.05 7.24 -23.53
N VAL A 108 6.99 6.31 -23.72
CA VAL A 108 6.86 4.91 -23.31
C VAL A 108 7.94 4.59 -22.27
N THR A 109 9.21 4.56 -22.66
CA THR A 109 10.31 4.07 -21.81
C THR A 109 10.46 4.85 -20.50
N TYR A 110 10.55 6.18 -20.55
CA TYR A 110 10.74 6.99 -19.35
C TYR A 110 9.54 6.97 -18.40
N PRO A 111 8.27 7.02 -18.88
CA PRO A 111 7.13 6.77 -18.02
C PRO A 111 7.17 5.40 -17.35
N PHE A 112 7.48 4.31 -18.07
CA PHE A 112 7.63 3.00 -17.43
C PHE A 112 8.72 3.00 -16.35
N LEU A 113 9.90 3.58 -16.64
CA LEU A 113 11.00 3.65 -15.69
C LEU A 113 10.68 4.51 -14.46
N ALA A 114 10.13 5.70 -14.66
CA ALA A 114 9.71 6.58 -13.57
C ALA A 114 8.60 5.93 -12.75
N GLY A 115 7.67 5.22 -13.40
CA GLY A 115 6.62 4.45 -12.75
C GLY A 115 7.17 3.35 -11.85
N ALA A 116 8.13 2.57 -12.36
CA ALA A 116 8.84 1.54 -11.59
C ALA A 116 9.60 2.13 -10.39
N CYS A 117 10.24 3.29 -10.56
CA CYS A 117 10.89 4.01 -9.45
C CYS A 117 9.88 4.42 -8.38
N CYS A 118 8.73 4.96 -8.77
CA CYS A 118 7.66 5.31 -7.84
C CYS A 118 7.14 4.09 -7.07
N PHE A 119 6.94 2.94 -7.73
CA PHE A 119 6.55 1.70 -7.06
C PHE A 119 7.62 1.20 -6.07
N THR A 120 8.90 1.32 -6.40
CA THR A 120 10.00 0.98 -5.47
C THR A 120 9.97 1.89 -4.25
N CYS A 121 9.82 3.21 -4.42
CA CYS A 121 9.70 4.15 -3.31
C CYS A 121 8.48 3.85 -2.43
N GLY A 122 7.30 3.63 -3.03
CA GLY A 122 6.08 3.29 -2.30
C GLY A 122 6.21 1.99 -1.51
N SER A 123 6.78 0.95 -2.13
CA SER A 123 7.02 -0.34 -1.48
C SER A 123 8.03 -0.24 -0.33
N TYR A 124 9.11 0.53 -0.52
CA TYR A 124 10.08 0.79 0.54
C TYR A 124 9.45 1.54 1.72
N LEU A 125 8.65 2.59 1.46
CA LEU A 125 7.93 3.31 2.50
C LEU A 125 6.93 2.40 3.23
N GLY A 126 6.35 1.42 2.53
CA GLY A 126 5.54 0.36 3.14
C GLY A 126 6.33 -0.53 4.11
N VAL A 127 7.51 -1.01 3.70
CA VAL A 127 8.43 -1.74 4.60
C VAL A 127 8.84 -0.87 5.78
N PHE A 128 9.22 0.37 5.53
CA PHE A 128 9.58 1.35 6.54
C PHE A 128 8.45 1.57 7.56
N THR A 129 7.20 1.62 7.11
CA THR A 129 6.03 1.71 7.98
C THR A 129 5.87 0.46 8.84
N ALA A 130 6.00 -0.73 8.24
CA ALA A 130 5.89 -2.00 8.95
C ALA A 130 6.98 -2.17 10.03
N VAL A 131 8.23 -1.83 9.71
CA VAL A 131 9.37 -1.91 10.64
C VAL A 131 9.19 -0.96 11.83
N ASN A 132 8.67 0.24 11.60
CA ASN A 132 8.50 1.25 12.63
C ASN A 132 7.15 1.18 13.34
N LEU A 133 6.33 0.18 13.03
CA LEU A 133 5.08 -0.04 13.73
C LEU A 133 5.32 -0.35 15.21
N GLY A 134 4.61 0.38 16.09
CA GLY A 134 4.67 0.22 17.54
C GLY A 134 5.95 0.71 18.21
N ARG A 135 6.90 1.27 17.44
CA ARG A 135 8.19 1.69 17.99
C ARG A 135 8.09 3.08 18.61
N ASN A 136 8.50 3.19 19.88
CA ASN A 136 8.65 4.48 20.57
C ASN A 136 10.05 5.04 20.35
N GLY A 137 10.15 6.31 19.92
CA GLY A 137 11.43 7.01 19.73
C GLY A 137 11.87 7.11 18.26
N LYS A 138 13.18 6.95 18.01
CA LYS A 138 13.77 7.17 16.67
C LYS A 138 13.33 6.08 15.70
N SER A 139 12.91 6.48 14.51
CA SER A 139 12.62 5.56 13.42
C SER A 139 13.90 4.90 12.90
N VAL A 140 13.77 3.63 12.51
CA VAL A 140 14.83 2.82 11.93
C VAL A 140 14.55 2.68 10.43
N MET A 141 15.56 2.92 9.60
CA MET A 141 15.40 2.89 8.14
C MET A 141 15.23 1.47 7.58
N TRP A 142 15.76 0.47 8.30
CA TRP A 142 15.67 -0.94 7.91
C TRP A 142 15.87 -1.86 9.12
N GLU A 143 15.03 -2.88 9.22
CA GLU A 143 15.15 -3.96 10.19
C GLU A 143 14.51 -5.22 9.59
N TRP A 144 15.12 -6.38 9.79
CA TRP A 144 14.49 -7.65 9.41
C TRP A 144 13.41 -8.01 10.44
N ALA A 145 12.14 -7.79 10.09
CA ALA A 145 11.02 -7.94 11.02
C ALA A 145 9.87 -8.79 10.44
N PRO A 146 10.09 -10.07 10.08
CA PRO A 146 9.09 -10.91 9.43
C PRO A 146 7.84 -11.19 10.28
N HIS A 147 7.96 -11.05 11.61
CA HIS A 147 6.87 -11.18 12.55
C HIS A 147 5.93 -9.97 12.55
N LYS A 148 6.39 -8.80 12.09
CA LYS A 148 5.59 -7.57 12.08
C LYS A 148 4.53 -7.58 10.99
N ASP A 149 3.43 -6.90 11.28
CA ASP A 149 2.30 -6.82 10.38
C ASP A 149 2.64 -6.08 9.09
N GLY A 150 2.24 -6.66 7.95
CA GLY A 150 2.48 -6.11 6.62
C GLY A 150 3.93 -6.21 6.10
N PHE A 151 4.91 -6.53 6.95
CA PHE A 151 6.34 -6.53 6.56
C PHE A 151 6.60 -7.45 5.37
N LEU A 152 6.18 -8.72 5.44
CA LEU A 152 6.43 -9.68 4.37
C LEU A 152 5.74 -9.30 3.05
N GLY A 153 4.53 -8.73 3.12
CA GLY A 153 3.80 -8.28 1.93
C GLY A 153 4.53 -7.14 1.22
N TYR A 154 4.90 -6.09 1.98
CA TYR A 154 5.67 -4.97 1.43
C TYR A 154 7.08 -5.36 1.00
N LEU A 155 7.72 -6.32 1.68
CA LEU A 155 9.02 -6.85 1.27
C LEU A 155 8.93 -7.54 -0.08
N CYS A 156 7.90 -8.38 -0.30
CA CYS A 156 7.65 -8.98 -1.60
C CYS A 156 7.45 -7.91 -2.68
N TYR A 157 6.63 -6.87 -2.43
CA TYR A 157 6.50 -5.77 -3.38
C TYR A 157 7.81 -5.03 -3.64
N LEU A 158 8.62 -4.78 -2.61
CA LEU A 158 9.90 -4.10 -2.76
C LEU A 158 10.88 -4.91 -3.63
N ILE A 159 11.00 -6.22 -3.37
CA ILE A 159 11.81 -7.12 -4.20
C ILE A 159 11.27 -7.14 -5.63
N GLY A 160 9.95 -7.29 -5.78
CA GLY A 160 9.30 -7.28 -7.09
C GLY A 160 9.60 -6.00 -7.88
N ALA A 161 9.49 -4.84 -7.24
CA ALA A 161 9.71 -3.54 -7.86
C ALA A 161 11.18 -3.34 -8.24
N LEU A 162 12.13 -3.72 -7.37
CA LEU A 162 13.56 -3.66 -7.66
C LEU A 162 13.94 -4.51 -8.87
N VAL A 163 13.40 -5.74 -8.97
CA VAL A 163 13.65 -6.61 -10.14
C VAL A 163 12.95 -6.05 -11.38
N PHE A 164 11.73 -5.54 -11.26
CA PHE A 164 10.98 -4.96 -12.37
C PHE A 164 11.67 -3.72 -12.97
N ASN A 165 12.42 -2.94 -12.17
CA ASN A 165 13.23 -1.83 -12.69
C ASN A 165 14.25 -2.29 -13.74
N ILE A 166 14.79 -3.52 -13.63
CA ILE A 166 15.73 -4.06 -14.63
C ILE A 166 15.05 -4.14 -16.01
N SER A 167 13.78 -4.57 -16.04
CA SER A 167 12.97 -4.59 -17.25
C SER A 167 12.76 -3.20 -17.84
N CYS A 168 12.45 -2.21 -17.00
CA CYS A 168 12.23 -0.83 -17.47
C CYS A 168 13.52 -0.11 -17.90
N ILE A 169 14.68 -0.57 -17.46
CA ILE A 169 15.99 0.00 -17.79
C ILE A 169 16.56 -0.59 -19.09
N GLU A 170 16.19 -1.82 -19.46
CA GLU A 170 16.70 -2.50 -20.66
C GLU A 170 16.57 -1.69 -21.96
N PRO A 171 15.47 -0.97 -22.24
CA PRO A 171 15.33 -0.21 -23.48
C PRO A 171 16.22 1.03 -23.57
N LEU A 172 17.02 1.33 -22.54
CA LEU A 172 17.98 2.42 -22.56
C LEU A 172 19.26 2.03 -23.31
N ASP A 173 19.83 2.98 -24.04
CA ASP A 173 21.06 2.78 -24.83
C ASP A 173 22.25 2.25 -24.03
N ALA A 174 22.24 2.38 -22.71
CA ALA A 174 23.28 1.88 -21.82
C ALA A 174 23.55 0.37 -21.96
N PHE A 175 22.61 -0.38 -22.55
CA PHE A 175 22.70 -1.84 -22.73
C PHE A 175 22.73 -2.26 -24.20
N SER A 176 22.99 -1.34 -25.13
CA SER A 176 22.99 -1.60 -26.59
C SER A 176 23.91 -2.75 -27.00
N ASP A 177 25.03 -2.93 -26.31
CA ASP A 177 26.08 -3.88 -26.68
C ASP A 177 25.86 -5.28 -26.09
N LEU A 178 24.83 -5.46 -25.26
CA LEU A 178 24.54 -6.75 -24.65
C LEU A 178 24.03 -7.77 -25.69
N PRO A 179 24.35 -9.07 -25.51
CA PRO A 179 23.78 -10.14 -26.32
C PRO A 179 22.25 -10.13 -26.29
N SER A 180 21.62 -10.46 -27.42
CA SER A 180 20.16 -10.46 -27.57
C SER A 180 19.42 -11.33 -26.54
N TRP A 181 20.02 -12.46 -26.15
CA TRP A 181 19.43 -13.32 -25.11
C TRP A 181 19.39 -12.61 -23.75
N MET A 182 20.43 -11.83 -23.41
CA MET A 182 20.51 -11.12 -22.14
C MET A 182 19.52 -9.96 -22.10
N LYS A 183 19.40 -9.20 -23.20
CA LYS A 183 18.36 -8.18 -23.39
C LYS A 183 16.96 -8.75 -23.20
N ARG A 184 16.68 -9.90 -23.81
CA ARG A 184 15.39 -10.59 -23.63
C ARG A 184 15.13 -10.98 -22.17
N GLU A 185 16.13 -11.51 -21.46
CA GLU A 185 15.98 -11.85 -20.04
C GLU A 185 15.84 -10.63 -19.15
N MET A 186 16.53 -9.52 -19.46
CA MET A 186 16.38 -8.26 -18.75
C MET A 186 14.98 -7.68 -18.97
N ALA A 187 14.50 -7.60 -20.21
CA ALA A 187 13.19 -7.06 -20.55
C ALA A 187 12.04 -7.92 -19.99
N TRP A 188 12.07 -9.24 -20.23
CA TRP A 188 10.92 -10.11 -19.95
C TRP A 188 11.11 -10.98 -18.72
N GLY A 189 12.31 -11.54 -18.54
CA GLY A 189 12.60 -12.39 -17.38
C GLY A 189 12.57 -11.62 -16.06
N ALA A 190 13.12 -10.40 -16.03
CA ALA A 190 13.02 -9.55 -14.85
C ALA A 190 11.57 -9.09 -14.60
N ALA A 191 10.80 -8.77 -15.65
CA ALA A 191 9.38 -8.43 -15.51
C ALA A 191 8.57 -9.61 -14.95
N GLU A 192 8.84 -10.83 -15.41
CA GLU A 192 8.20 -12.07 -14.95
C GLU A 192 8.48 -12.30 -13.46
N VAL A 193 9.75 -12.28 -13.05
CA VAL A 193 10.14 -12.45 -11.65
C VAL A 193 9.57 -11.33 -10.78
N GLY A 194 9.66 -10.08 -11.23
CA GLY A 194 9.12 -8.92 -10.52
C GLY A 194 7.61 -9.05 -10.26
N SER A 195 6.86 -9.44 -11.31
CA SER A 195 5.42 -9.63 -11.25
C SER A 195 5.01 -10.80 -10.37
N PHE A 196 5.79 -11.89 -10.36
CA PHE A 196 5.58 -13.01 -9.44
C PHE A 196 5.66 -12.55 -7.98
N PHE A 197 6.64 -11.72 -7.63
CA PHE A 197 6.74 -11.14 -6.29
C PHE A 197 5.59 -10.17 -5.97
N PHE A 198 5.06 -9.44 -6.96
CA PHE A 198 3.83 -8.65 -6.77
C PHE A 198 2.63 -9.55 -6.43
N ILE A 199 2.47 -10.68 -7.12
CA ILE A 199 1.42 -11.65 -6.80
C ILE A 199 1.59 -12.19 -5.38
N LEU A 200 2.80 -12.54 -4.96
CA LEU A 200 3.07 -13.00 -3.59
C LEU A 200 2.73 -11.94 -2.55
N GLY A 201 3.14 -10.69 -2.78
CA GLY A 201 2.79 -9.56 -1.91
C GLY A 201 1.27 -9.38 -1.77
N ALA A 202 0.56 -9.39 -2.90
CA ALA A 202 -0.90 -9.27 -2.93
C ALA A 202 -1.61 -10.48 -2.30
N ALA A 203 -1.09 -11.70 -2.47
CA ALA A 203 -1.65 -12.90 -1.85
C ALA A 203 -1.52 -12.85 -0.32
N VAL A 204 -0.40 -12.33 0.20
CA VAL A 204 -0.24 -12.05 1.63
C VAL A 204 -1.26 -11.02 2.09
N GLU A 205 -1.52 -9.98 1.30
CA GLU A 205 -2.54 -8.95 1.56
C GLU A 205 -3.95 -9.55 1.68
N VAL A 206 -4.37 -10.33 0.67
CA VAL A 206 -5.68 -10.99 0.61
C VAL A 206 -5.89 -11.89 1.83
N LYS A 207 -4.86 -12.67 2.20
CA LYS A 207 -4.92 -13.54 3.38
C LYS A 207 -4.99 -12.73 4.68
N ARG A 208 -4.19 -11.67 4.79
CA ARG A 208 -4.13 -10.79 5.98
C ARG A 208 -5.45 -10.08 6.25
N ASN A 209 -6.14 -9.67 5.19
CA ASN A 209 -7.45 -9.02 5.29
C ASN A 209 -8.60 -10.01 5.48
N GLY A 210 -8.34 -11.33 5.48
CA GLY A 210 -9.36 -12.35 5.65
C GLY A 210 -10.31 -12.47 4.45
N VAL A 211 -9.90 -11.98 3.27
CA VAL A 211 -10.74 -11.89 2.07
C VAL A 211 -10.39 -12.93 1.01
N SER A 212 -9.71 -14.02 1.41
CA SER A 212 -9.34 -15.11 0.52
C SER A 212 -10.53 -15.97 0.09
N ASP A 213 -11.51 -16.16 0.97
CA ASP A 213 -12.76 -16.84 0.65
C ASP A 213 -13.79 -15.80 0.21
N VAL A 214 -13.94 -15.65 -1.11
CA VAL A 214 -14.87 -14.68 -1.72
C VAL A 214 -16.31 -14.98 -1.32
N ARG A 215 -16.69 -16.25 -1.14
CA ARG A 215 -18.06 -16.61 -0.78
C ARG A 215 -18.35 -16.20 0.65
N ALA A 216 -17.47 -16.55 1.58
CA ALA A 216 -17.58 -16.10 2.96
C ALA A 216 -17.61 -14.56 3.03
N ALA A 217 -16.77 -13.89 2.23
CA ALA A 217 -16.71 -12.44 2.17
C ALA A 217 -18.01 -11.79 1.65
N ILE A 218 -18.74 -12.48 0.78
CA ILE A 218 -20.07 -12.05 0.31
C ILE A 218 -21.11 -12.26 1.40
N GLU A 219 -21.10 -13.43 2.03
CA GLU A 219 -22.06 -13.82 3.07
C GLU A 219 -21.96 -12.95 4.33
N ASP A 220 -20.74 -12.56 4.73
CA ASP A 220 -20.48 -11.71 5.90
C ASP A 220 -20.44 -10.19 5.59
N GLY A 221 -20.55 -9.83 4.30
CA GLY A 221 -20.54 -8.44 3.82
C GLY A 221 -19.17 -7.77 3.74
N THR A 222 -18.07 -8.47 4.05
CA THR A 222 -16.71 -7.90 3.98
C THR A 222 -16.29 -7.52 2.57
N TRP A 223 -16.92 -8.07 1.52
CA TRP A 223 -16.72 -7.67 0.13
C TRP A 223 -17.04 -6.20 -0.15
N MET A 224 -17.88 -5.57 0.68
CA MET A 224 -18.21 -4.14 0.57
C MET A 224 -17.12 -3.25 1.19
N THR A 225 -16.11 -3.82 1.83
CA THR A 225 -15.05 -3.06 2.49
C THR A 225 -13.97 -2.64 1.49
N LEU A 226 -13.33 -1.50 1.74
CA LEU A 226 -12.23 -1.02 0.88
C LEU A 226 -11.03 -1.97 0.86
N PRO A 227 -10.59 -2.59 1.98
CA PRO A 227 -9.49 -3.55 1.96
C PRO A 227 -9.73 -4.73 1.02
N PHE A 228 -10.98 -5.22 0.89
CA PHE A 228 -11.32 -6.27 -0.07
C PHE A 228 -10.92 -5.85 -1.49
N TRP A 229 -11.38 -4.69 -1.93
CA TRP A 229 -11.13 -4.20 -3.28
C TRP A 229 -9.67 -3.82 -3.52
N VAL A 230 -8.98 -3.25 -2.53
CA VAL A 230 -7.54 -2.95 -2.65
C VAL A 230 -6.75 -4.23 -2.88
N SER A 231 -6.93 -5.24 -2.03
CA SER A 231 -6.16 -6.49 -2.10
C SER A 231 -6.43 -7.27 -3.39
N TRP A 232 -7.70 -7.36 -3.81
CA TRP A 232 -8.05 -8.05 -5.05
C TRP A 232 -7.60 -7.30 -6.30
N ASN A 233 -7.69 -5.96 -6.35
CA ASN A 233 -7.15 -5.19 -7.47
C ASN A 233 -5.62 -5.33 -7.55
N ASN A 234 -4.89 -5.28 -6.42
CA ASN A 234 -3.45 -5.54 -6.42
C ASN A 234 -3.12 -6.94 -6.93
N LEU A 235 -3.88 -7.96 -6.50
CA LEU A 235 -3.68 -9.34 -6.95
C LEU A 235 -3.94 -9.50 -8.46
N PHE A 236 -5.05 -8.98 -8.96
CA PHE A 236 -5.34 -9.00 -10.39
C PHE A 236 -4.31 -8.19 -11.19
N GLY A 237 -3.91 -7.02 -10.70
CA GLY A 237 -2.83 -6.21 -11.28
C GLY A 237 -1.54 -7.01 -11.45
N GLY A 238 -1.08 -7.68 -10.39
CA GLY A 238 0.09 -8.55 -10.43
C GLY A 238 -0.05 -9.73 -11.39
N CYS A 239 -1.21 -10.39 -11.41
CA CYS A 239 -1.51 -11.49 -12.34
C CYS A 239 -1.46 -11.04 -13.80
N PHE A 240 -2.05 -9.90 -14.15
CA PHE A 240 -2.01 -9.37 -15.51
C PHE A 240 -0.58 -8.97 -15.92
N PHE A 241 0.19 -8.33 -15.03
CA PHE A 241 1.60 -8.04 -15.28
C PHE A 241 2.41 -9.32 -15.53
N PHE A 242 2.17 -10.37 -14.75
CA PHE A 242 2.83 -11.66 -14.93
C PHE A 242 2.48 -12.32 -16.26
N ILE A 243 1.19 -12.37 -16.61
CA ILE A 243 0.71 -12.89 -17.89
C ILE A 243 1.33 -12.10 -19.06
N ALA A 244 1.41 -10.78 -18.95
CA ALA A 244 2.00 -9.92 -19.97
C ALA A 244 3.51 -10.20 -20.14
N ALA A 245 4.24 -10.34 -19.03
CA ALA A 245 5.67 -10.63 -19.03
C ALA A 245 5.97 -12.02 -19.64
N VAL A 246 5.20 -13.03 -19.25
CA VAL A 246 5.30 -14.39 -19.81
C VAL A 246 4.96 -14.37 -21.30
N ALA A 247 3.87 -13.70 -21.69
CA ALA A 247 3.49 -13.58 -23.10
C ALA A 247 4.59 -12.90 -23.93
N GLY A 248 5.14 -11.77 -23.47
CA GLY A 248 6.22 -11.06 -24.17
C GLY A 248 7.53 -11.85 -24.23
N ARG A 249 7.79 -12.73 -23.25
CA ARG A 249 8.94 -13.65 -23.26
C ARG A 249 8.87 -14.67 -24.41
N PHE A 250 7.69 -15.23 -24.67
CA PHE A 250 7.48 -16.28 -25.66
C PHE A 250 7.04 -15.76 -27.04
N ASP A 251 6.33 -14.65 -27.08
CA ASP A 251 5.90 -13.97 -28.30
C ASP A 251 6.10 -12.45 -28.18
N PRO A 252 7.36 -11.98 -28.31
CA PRO A 252 7.66 -10.55 -28.29
C PRO A 252 7.07 -9.81 -29.51
N THR A 253 6.56 -10.54 -30.51
CA THR A 253 6.07 -9.99 -31.78
C THR A 253 4.56 -9.75 -31.81
N SER A 254 3.83 -10.08 -30.73
CA SER A 254 2.40 -9.78 -30.58
C SER A 254 2.18 -8.56 -29.66
N PRO A 255 2.41 -7.33 -30.17
CA PRO A 255 2.38 -6.12 -29.36
C PRO A 255 1.01 -5.89 -28.71
N GLY A 256 -0.07 -6.09 -29.47
CA GLY A 256 -1.41 -5.74 -29.02
C GLY A 256 -1.83 -6.45 -27.74
N TRP A 257 -1.61 -7.75 -27.63
CA TRP A 257 -2.03 -8.52 -26.44
C TRP A 257 -1.18 -8.20 -25.22
N VAL A 258 0.14 -8.15 -25.37
CA VAL A 258 1.07 -7.84 -24.26
C VAL A 258 0.77 -6.45 -23.68
N TYR A 259 0.58 -5.45 -24.54
CA TYR A 259 0.32 -4.08 -24.11
C TYR A 259 -1.05 -3.94 -23.44
N THR A 260 -2.07 -4.60 -24.00
CA THR A 260 -3.41 -4.61 -23.39
C THR A 260 -3.38 -5.21 -22.00
N THR A 261 -2.61 -6.28 -21.83
CA THR A 261 -2.51 -7.00 -20.55
C THR A 261 -1.80 -6.14 -19.50
N TYR A 262 -0.69 -5.47 -19.85
CA TYR A 262 -0.05 -4.50 -18.96
C TYR A 262 -0.96 -3.30 -18.65
N LEU A 263 -1.73 -2.81 -19.63
CA LEU A 263 -2.67 -1.71 -19.43
C LEU A 263 -3.74 -2.06 -18.40
N ILE A 264 -4.38 -3.24 -18.54
CA ILE A 264 -5.38 -3.73 -17.59
C ILE A 264 -4.76 -3.87 -16.19
N GLY A 265 -3.56 -4.45 -16.10
CA GLY A 265 -2.86 -4.56 -14.83
C GLY A 265 -2.58 -3.20 -14.19
N SER A 266 -2.19 -2.21 -14.99
CA SER A 266 -1.83 -0.87 -14.54
C SER A 266 -3.06 -0.12 -14.04
N MET A 267 -4.20 -0.30 -14.73
CA MET A 267 -5.49 0.22 -14.27
C MET A 267 -5.93 -0.39 -12.94
N ASN A 268 -5.72 -1.69 -12.72
CA ASN A 268 -6.02 -2.32 -11.44
C ASN A 268 -5.17 -1.71 -10.30
N PHE A 269 -3.86 -1.54 -10.51
CA PHE A 269 -3.02 -0.85 -9.53
C PHE A 269 -3.43 0.61 -9.30
N PHE A 270 -3.89 1.31 -10.34
CA PHE A 270 -4.41 2.67 -10.21
C PHE A 270 -5.69 2.71 -9.37
N VAL A 271 -6.61 1.77 -9.57
CA VAL A 271 -7.82 1.64 -8.75
C VAL A 271 -7.46 1.31 -7.31
N ALA A 272 -6.59 0.31 -7.08
CA ALA A 272 -6.14 -0.07 -5.74
C ALA A 272 -5.52 1.12 -4.98
N SER A 273 -4.57 1.81 -5.61
CA SER A 273 -3.89 2.96 -5.02
C SER A 273 -4.80 4.18 -4.80
N SER A 274 -5.80 4.36 -5.67
CA SER A 274 -6.87 5.35 -5.48
C SER A 274 -7.72 5.03 -4.25
N LEU A 275 -8.12 3.77 -4.08
CA LEU A 275 -8.85 3.33 -2.90
C LEU A 275 -8.00 3.46 -1.62
N MET A 276 -6.69 3.17 -1.69
CA MET A 276 -5.75 3.43 -0.59
C MET A 276 -5.72 4.92 -0.20
N MET A 277 -5.75 5.85 -1.17
CA MET A 277 -5.84 7.28 -0.89
C MET A 277 -7.18 7.67 -0.24
N TYR A 278 -8.29 7.04 -0.65
CA TYR A 278 -9.58 7.21 0.02
C TYR A 278 -9.52 6.73 1.48
N MET A 279 -8.95 5.55 1.72
CA MET A 279 -8.72 4.99 3.05
C MET A 279 -7.86 5.92 3.90
N TRP A 280 -6.77 6.44 3.36
CA TRP A 280 -5.90 7.41 4.03
C TRP A 280 -6.66 8.66 4.47
N LYS A 281 -7.50 9.23 3.59
CA LYS A 281 -8.33 10.40 3.92
C LYS A 281 -9.39 10.10 5.00
N GLY A 282 -9.83 8.84 5.07
CA GLY A 282 -10.69 8.32 6.13
C GLY A 282 -9.95 7.90 7.40
N GLU A 283 -8.66 8.22 7.52
CA GLU A 283 -7.79 7.87 8.64
C GLU A 283 -7.59 6.35 8.84
N GLN A 284 -7.71 5.57 7.75
CA GLN A 284 -7.40 4.13 7.71
C GLN A 284 -5.96 3.93 7.23
N TYR A 285 -5.01 4.09 8.14
CA TYR A 285 -3.57 4.07 7.83
C TYR A 285 -3.01 2.67 7.52
N GLY A 286 -3.80 1.62 7.70
CA GLY A 286 -3.42 0.25 7.37
C GLY A 286 -3.18 -0.02 5.88
N LEU A 287 -3.67 0.83 4.97
CA LEU A 287 -3.42 0.79 3.52
C LEU A 287 -3.50 -0.62 2.88
N GLY A 288 -4.35 -1.51 3.41
CA GLY A 288 -4.48 -2.91 2.98
C GLY A 288 -3.56 -3.91 3.70
N PHE A 289 -2.35 -3.54 4.14
CA PHE A 289 -1.40 -4.50 4.74
C PHE A 289 -1.35 -4.55 6.26
N ILE A 290 -1.76 -3.47 6.91
CA ILE A 290 -1.58 -3.31 8.36
C ILE A 290 -2.92 -2.92 9.03
N PRO A 291 -3.94 -3.79 9.03
CA PRO A 291 -5.20 -3.50 9.71
C PRO A 291 -5.01 -3.21 11.21
N SER A 292 -3.96 -3.78 11.81
CA SER A 292 -3.59 -3.59 13.21
C SER A 292 -3.25 -2.14 13.57
N ILE A 293 -2.77 -1.31 12.63
CA ILE A 293 -2.58 0.13 12.88
C ILE A 293 -3.91 0.77 13.30
N ASN A 294 -5.02 0.35 12.71
CA ASN A 294 -6.35 0.89 13.01
C ASN A 294 -6.93 0.32 14.33
N ARG A 295 -6.38 -0.79 14.84
CA ARG A 295 -6.83 -1.40 16.11
C ARG A 295 -6.24 -0.70 17.33
N VAL A 296 -4.99 -0.29 17.25
CA VAL A 296 -4.23 0.29 18.38
C VAL A 296 -4.73 1.69 18.76
N LEU A 297 -5.55 2.35 17.93
CA LEU A 297 -5.91 3.77 18.12
C LEU A 297 -7.42 3.99 18.28
N PRO A 298 -7.87 4.68 19.35
CA PRO A 298 -9.08 5.49 19.30
C PRO A 298 -8.77 6.73 18.44
N ILE A 299 -9.57 6.95 17.40
CA ILE A 299 -9.47 8.13 16.54
C ILE A 299 -9.60 9.37 17.43
N ARG A 300 -8.73 10.35 17.22
CA ARG A 300 -8.72 11.64 17.94
C ARG A 300 -10.14 12.22 17.98
N GLY A 301 -10.79 12.07 19.13
CA GLY A 301 -11.98 12.81 19.56
C GLY A 301 -13.07 13.03 18.51
N TYR A 302 -13.86 12.00 18.22
CA TYR A 302 -15.31 12.17 18.21
C TYR A 302 -15.92 11.19 19.20
N VAL A 303 -15.41 11.18 20.44
CA VAL A 303 -16.22 10.71 21.57
C VAL A 303 -17.28 11.78 21.74
N ARG A 304 -18.42 11.61 21.07
CA ARG A 304 -19.62 12.37 21.40
C ARG A 304 -19.92 12.01 22.86
N GLU A 305 -19.94 12.98 23.76
CA GLU A 305 -20.40 12.74 25.14
C GLU A 305 -21.74 12.00 25.07
N GLY A 306 -21.75 10.73 25.49
CA GLY A 306 -22.91 9.84 25.46
C GLY A 306 -22.88 8.69 24.44
N ASP A 307 -21.78 8.43 23.73
CA ASP A 307 -21.65 7.26 22.86
C ASP A 307 -21.03 6.06 23.60
N ASP A 308 -21.88 5.18 24.13
CA ASP A 308 -21.52 3.87 24.70
C ASP A 308 -21.26 2.81 23.58
N GLY A 309 -21.01 3.25 22.35
CA GLY A 309 -20.90 2.41 21.15
C GLY A 309 -19.48 1.92 20.86
N ASP A 310 -19.32 0.60 20.78
CA ASP A 310 -18.18 -0.19 20.28
C ASP A 310 -17.82 0.07 18.79
N GLY A 311 -18.30 1.18 18.22
CA GLY A 311 -18.17 1.53 16.81
C GLY A 311 -17.09 2.59 16.60
N LYS A 312 -15.89 2.20 16.16
CA LYS A 312 -14.90 3.15 15.66
C LYS A 312 -15.44 3.84 14.38
N GLU A 313 -16.07 5.01 14.50
CA GLU A 313 -16.56 5.75 13.34
C GLU A 313 -15.40 6.45 12.63
N TYR A 314 -15.09 6.03 11.39
CA TYR A 314 -14.06 6.65 10.57
C TYR A 314 -14.51 8.03 10.08
N ARG A 315 -13.54 8.93 9.85
CA ARG A 315 -13.81 10.24 9.27
C ARG A 315 -14.49 10.09 7.90
N LYS A 316 -15.70 10.64 7.76
CA LYS A 316 -16.43 10.63 6.49
C LYS A 316 -15.66 11.43 5.44
N VAL A 317 -15.29 10.75 4.36
CA VAL A 317 -14.63 11.36 3.21
C VAL A 317 -15.69 11.97 2.29
N SER A 318 -15.53 13.25 1.94
CA SER A 318 -16.38 13.87 0.92
C SER A 318 -16.12 13.19 -0.43
N VAL A 319 -17.13 12.46 -0.91
CA VAL A 319 -17.11 11.77 -2.22
C VAL A 319 -16.88 12.78 -3.34
N VAL A 320 -17.50 13.96 -3.28
CA VAL A 320 -17.34 15.03 -4.28
C VAL A 320 -15.88 15.48 -4.37
N GLN A 321 -15.25 15.77 -3.23
CA GLN A 321 -13.83 16.17 -3.22
C GLN A 321 -12.92 15.06 -3.72
N TYR A 322 -13.22 13.80 -3.39
CA TYR A 322 -12.44 12.66 -3.85
C TYR A 322 -12.59 12.47 -5.37
N CYS A 323 -13.81 12.51 -5.90
CA CYS A 323 -14.06 12.44 -7.34
C CYS A 323 -13.39 13.60 -8.08
N PHE A 324 -13.42 14.82 -7.54
CA PHE A 324 -12.70 15.96 -8.10
C PHE A 324 -11.19 15.73 -8.14
N LEU A 325 -10.60 15.23 -7.05
CA LEU A 325 -9.18 14.90 -6.98
C LEU A 325 -8.81 13.83 -8.02
N GLN A 326 -9.62 12.77 -8.13
CA GLN A 326 -9.40 11.70 -9.11
C GLN A 326 -9.53 12.21 -10.55
N ALA A 327 -10.52 13.05 -10.82
CA ALA A 327 -10.67 13.69 -12.12
C ALA A 327 -9.48 14.61 -12.43
N TYR A 328 -9.01 15.40 -11.47
CA TYR A 328 -7.83 16.25 -11.63
C TYR A 328 -6.58 15.42 -11.95
N ILE A 329 -6.36 14.33 -11.22
CA ILE A 329 -5.24 13.41 -11.44
C ILE A 329 -5.32 12.80 -12.84
N ALA A 330 -6.48 12.26 -13.23
CA ALA A 330 -6.69 11.64 -14.53
C ALA A 330 -6.57 12.64 -15.69
N LEU A 331 -7.11 13.84 -15.55
CA LEU A 331 -7.02 14.90 -16.56
C LEU A 331 -5.61 15.45 -16.69
N THR A 332 -4.88 15.60 -15.58
CA THR A 332 -3.46 15.98 -15.62
C THR A 332 -2.66 14.90 -16.33
N ALA A 333 -2.90 13.61 -16.03
CA ALA A 333 -2.29 12.50 -16.75
C ALA A 333 -2.64 12.53 -18.25
N ALA A 334 -3.91 12.75 -18.59
CA ALA A 334 -4.37 12.86 -19.98
C ALA A 334 -3.80 14.07 -20.72
N SER A 335 -3.54 15.19 -20.03
CA SER A 335 -2.93 16.37 -20.65
C SER A 335 -1.50 16.13 -21.14
N PHE A 336 -0.78 15.16 -20.55
CA PHE A 336 0.50 14.70 -21.07
C PHE A 336 0.34 13.83 -22.32
N VAL A 337 -0.88 13.38 -22.64
CA VAL A 337 -1.18 12.52 -23.80
C VAL A 337 -1.35 13.30 -25.11
N ASP A 338 -1.70 14.58 -25.02
CA ASP A 338 -1.97 15.48 -26.16
C ASP A 338 -0.75 16.27 -26.68
N PHE A 339 0.47 15.97 -26.20
CA PHE A 339 1.74 16.52 -26.72
C PHE A 339 2.52 15.50 -27.55
#